data_AF-A0A737CAF1-F1
#
_entry.id   AF-A0A737CAF1-F1
#
_cell.length_a   1.000
_cell.length_b   1.000
_cell.length_c   1.000
_cell.angle_alpha   90.00
_cell.angle_beta   90.00
_cell.angle_gamma   90.00
#
_symmetry.space_group_name_H-M   'P 1'
#
loop_
_entity.id
_entity.type
_entity.pdbx_description
1 polymer ?
#
loop_
_entity_poly.entity_id
_entity_poly.type
_entity_poly.pdbx_seq_one_letter_code
_entity_poly.pdbx_strand_id
1 'polypeptide(L)'
;ACQRHLDDLMAEKSKSFRYRFDKDLAERAAKFIQLLPHTKGEWAFKRMPITLEPWQLFVICCAFGWVNKGTRLRRFREVYTEIPRKNGKSAISAGVALYCFACDNEFGAEVYSGATTEKQAWEVFRPARLM
;
A
#
# COMPACT_ATOMS: atom_id res chain seq x y z
N ALA A 1 1.11 15.83 -3.64
CA ALA A 1 1.81 14.64 -3.08
C ALA A 1 3.20 14.46 -3.68
N CYS A 2 3.34 14.45 -5.01
CA CYS A 2 4.64 14.27 -5.68
C CYS A 2 5.66 15.36 -5.33
N GLN A 3 5.27 16.64 -5.36
CA GLN A 3 6.19 17.73 -4.98
C GLN A 3 6.69 17.58 -3.54
N ARG A 4 5.79 17.35 -2.58
CA ARG A 4 6.15 17.06 -1.18
C ARG A 4 7.13 15.89 -1.07
N HIS A 5 6.95 14.81 -1.84
CA HIS A 5 7.90 13.69 -1.84
C HIS A 5 9.30 14.14 -2.26
N LEU A 6 9.41 14.95 -3.33
CA LEU A 6 10.68 15.51 -3.78
C LEU A 6 11.29 16.47 -2.74
N ASP A 7 10.48 17.33 -2.14
CA ASP A 7 10.91 18.27 -1.11
C ASP A 7 11.41 17.54 0.14
N ASP A 8 10.68 16.50 0.57
CA ASP A 8 11.05 15.67 1.71
C ASP A 8 12.36 14.90 1.43
N LEU A 9 12.59 14.42 0.20
CA LEU A 9 13.86 13.77 -0.20
C LEU A 9 15.05 14.74 -0.12
N MET A 10 14.84 16.01 -0.49
CA MET A 10 15.87 17.04 -0.32
C MET A 10 16.10 17.36 1.16
N ALA A 11 15.01 17.49 1.93
CA ALA A 11 15.05 17.84 3.35
C ALA A 11 15.63 16.73 4.23
N GLU A 12 15.49 15.46 3.83
CA GLU A 12 16.01 14.31 4.57
C GLU A 12 17.50 14.39 4.88
N LYS A 13 18.29 15.04 4.01
CA LYS A 13 19.73 15.25 4.21
C LYS A 13 20.04 16.12 5.43
N SER A 14 19.09 16.94 5.88
CA SER A 14 19.23 17.76 7.08
C SER A 14 19.08 16.95 8.37
N LYS A 15 19.89 17.29 9.38
CA LYS A 15 19.74 16.75 10.74
C LYS A 15 18.42 17.16 11.41
N SER A 16 17.86 18.31 11.05
CA SER A 16 16.61 18.81 11.64
C SER A 16 15.37 18.07 11.14
N PHE A 17 15.45 17.43 9.97
CA PHE A 17 14.33 16.70 9.39
C PHE A 17 14.23 15.30 9.99
N ARG A 18 13.06 15.00 10.57
CA ARG A 18 12.83 13.81 11.42
C ARG A 18 12.59 12.51 10.65
N TYR A 19 12.34 12.59 9.34
CA TYR A 19 11.95 11.44 8.53
C TYR A 19 13.01 11.09 7.50
N ARG A 20 13.01 9.83 7.07
CA ARG A 20 13.86 9.31 6.00
C ARG A 20 13.07 8.42 5.06
N PHE A 21 13.47 8.37 3.80
CA PHE A 21 12.91 7.44 2.83
C PHE A 21 13.69 6.13 2.85
N ASP A 22 13.07 5.10 3.44
CA ASP A 22 13.60 3.74 3.48
C ASP A 22 13.13 2.97 2.24
N LYS A 23 14.01 2.90 1.24
CA LYS A 23 13.72 2.27 -0.05
C LYS A 23 13.39 0.78 0.09
N ASP A 24 14.03 0.09 1.02
CA ASP A 24 13.82 -1.35 1.22
C ASP A 24 12.42 -1.62 1.78
N LEU A 25 11.95 -0.82 2.73
CA LEU A 25 10.57 -0.92 3.25
C LEU A 25 9.53 -0.58 2.18
N ALA A 26 9.78 0.45 1.37
CA ALA A 26 8.92 0.81 0.24
C ALA A 26 8.82 -0.34 -0.78
N GLU A 27 9.96 -0.87 -1.22
CA GLU A 27 10.02 -1.95 -2.18
C GLU A 27 9.43 -3.25 -1.63
N ARG A 28 9.61 -3.55 -0.34
CA ARG A 28 9.04 -4.74 0.29
C ARG A 28 7.51 -4.74 0.18
N ALA A 29 6.85 -3.62 0.48
CA ALA A 29 5.41 -3.49 0.34
C ALA A 29 4.96 -3.59 -1.13
N ALA A 30 5.64 -2.89 -2.04
CA ALA A 30 5.32 -2.93 -3.47
C ALA A 30 5.52 -4.31 -4.10
N LYS A 31 6.61 -5.01 -3.75
CA LYS A 31 6.89 -6.38 -4.21
C LYS A 31 5.87 -7.36 -3.64
N PHE A 32 5.54 -7.26 -2.36
CA PHE A 32 4.53 -8.13 -1.75
C PHE A 32 3.20 -8.05 -2.50
N ILE A 33 2.69 -6.83 -2.75
CA ILE A 33 1.41 -6.66 -3.46
C ILE A 33 1.48 -7.23 -4.88
N GLN A 34 2.63 -7.07 -5.56
CA GLN A 34 2.81 -7.61 -6.90
C GLN A 34 2.98 -9.13 -6.95
N LEU A 35 3.26 -9.80 -5.82
CA LEU A 35 3.27 -11.26 -5.75
C LEU A 35 1.86 -11.85 -5.62
N LEU A 36 0.86 -11.02 -5.28
CA LEU A 36 -0.52 -11.47 -5.13
C LEU A 36 -1.16 -11.72 -6.50
N PRO A 37 -2.01 -12.75 -6.63
CA PRO A 37 -2.67 -13.06 -7.89
C PRO A 37 -3.81 -12.07 -8.19
N HIS A 38 -4.10 -11.88 -9.47
CA HIS A 38 -5.38 -11.31 -9.88
C HIS A 38 -6.55 -12.21 -9.43
N THR A 39 -7.66 -11.61 -8.99
CA THR A 39 -8.82 -12.35 -8.45
C THR A 39 -10.05 -12.34 -9.38
N LYS A 40 -10.01 -11.60 -10.48
CA LYS A 40 -11.11 -11.48 -11.45
C LYS A 40 -10.59 -11.57 -12.89
N GLY A 41 -11.45 -12.08 -13.79
CA GLY A 41 -11.22 -12.08 -15.23
C GLY A 41 -10.19 -13.09 -15.73
N GLU A 42 -9.76 -12.89 -16.98
CA GLU A 42 -8.79 -13.75 -17.67
C GLU A 42 -7.45 -13.88 -16.93
N TRP A 43 -7.01 -12.81 -16.28
CA TRP A 43 -5.74 -12.78 -15.53
C TRP A 43 -5.78 -13.67 -14.29
N ALA A 44 -6.94 -13.76 -13.62
CA ALA A 44 -7.12 -14.70 -12.52
C ALA A 44 -7.11 -16.15 -13.01
N PHE A 45 -7.74 -16.42 -14.16
CA PHE A 45 -7.71 -17.73 -14.80
C PHE A 45 -6.26 -18.15 -15.16
N LYS A 46 -5.48 -17.21 -15.70
CA LYS A 46 -4.05 -17.39 -16.01
C LYS A 46 -3.12 -17.36 -14.79
N ARG A 47 -3.67 -17.18 -13.57
CA ARG A 47 -2.92 -17.03 -12.31
C ARG A 47 -1.81 -15.98 -12.39
N MET A 48 -2.07 -14.90 -13.11
CA MET A 48 -1.09 -13.83 -13.27
C MET A 48 -0.97 -13.02 -11.98
N PRO A 49 0.25 -12.67 -11.55
CA PRO A 49 0.48 -11.72 -10.48
C PRO A 49 0.03 -10.30 -10.86
N ILE A 50 -0.32 -9.50 -9.85
CA ILE A 50 -0.63 -8.09 -10.01
C ILE A 50 0.61 -7.35 -10.50
N THR A 51 0.47 -6.54 -11.55
CA THR A 51 1.46 -5.54 -11.94
C THR A 51 0.97 -4.16 -11.52
N LEU A 52 1.73 -3.47 -10.66
CA LEU A 52 1.34 -2.14 -10.18
C LEU A 52 1.70 -1.07 -11.20
N GLU A 53 0.75 -0.19 -11.50
CA GLU A 53 1.00 0.97 -12.36
C GLU A 53 1.86 2.03 -11.64
N PRO A 54 2.55 2.94 -12.36
CA PRO A 54 3.46 3.91 -11.75
C PRO A 54 2.84 4.75 -10.63
N TRP A 55 1.57 5.15 -10.76
CA TRP A 55 0.88 5.91 -9.71
C TRP A 55 0.57 5.05 -8.49
N GLN A 56 0.28 3.76 -8.67
CA GLN A 56 0.02 2.80 -7.59
C GLN A 56 1.31 2.54 -6.81
N LEU A 57 2.41 2.31 -7.53
CA LEU A 57 3.75 2.22 -6.97
C LEU A 57 4.08 3.48 -6.17
N PHE A 58 3.82 4.66 -6.71
CA PHE A 58 4.05 5.91 -6.00
C PHE A 58 3.27 6.00 -4.69
N VAL A 59 1.98 5.67 -4.68
CA VAL A 59 1.14 5.69 -3.47
C VAL A 59 1.69 4.72 -2.42
N ILE A 60 1.95 3.47 -2.80
CA ILE A 60 2.45 2.42 -1.88
C ILE A 60 3.84 2.79 -1.36
N CYS A 61 4.79 3.10 -2.24
CA CYS A 61 6.15 3.44 -1.83
C CYS A 61 6.18 4.70 -0.97
N CYS A 62 5.34 5.71 -1.23
CA CYS A 62 5.25 6.86 -0.35
C CYS A 62 4.65 6.52 1.02
N ALA A 63 3.61 5.69 1.06
CA ALA A 63 2.96 5.32 2.31
C ALA A 63 3.90 4.52 3.22
N PHE A 64 4.57 3.51 2.67
CA PHE A 64 5.38 2.55 3.43
C PHE A 64 6.87 2.90 3.52
N GLY A 65 7.38 3.76 2.63
CA GLY A 65 8.81 4.12 2.59
C GLY A 65 9.22 5.23 3.55
N TRP A 66 8.32 6.17 3.87
CA TRP A 66 8.66 7.27 4.76
C TRP A 66 8.58 6.84 6.22
N VAL A 67 9.71 6.83 6.92
CA VAL A 67 9.83 6.41 8.32
C VAL A 67 10.53 7.46 9.19
N ASN A 68 10.26 7.44 10.49
CA ASN A 68 10.99 8.24 11.46
C ASN A 68 12.44 7.75 11.60
N LYS A 69 13.42 8.66 11.63
CA LYS A 69 14.85 8.30 11.73
C LYS A 69 15.22 7.58 13.04
N GLY A 70 14.55 7.91 14.15
CA GLY A 70 14.82 7.35 15.47
C GLY A 70 14.11 6.02 15.71
N THR A 71 12.80 5.98 15.47
CA THR A 71 11.98 4.78 15.79
C THR A 71 11.81 3.82 14.63
N ARG A 72 12.13 4.24 13.39
CA ARG A 72 11.87 3.51 12.15
C ARG A 72 10.38 3.20 11.89
N LEU A 73 9.47 3.82 12.63
CA LEU A 73 8.03 3.69 12.42
C LEU A 73 7.54 4.55 11.25
N ARG A 74 6.47 4.13 10.60
CA ARG A 74 5.86 4.82 9.45
C ARG A 74 5.45 6.26 9.80
N ARG A 75 5.76 7.20 8.91
CA ARG A 75 5.38 8.62 9.03
C ARG A 75 3.88 8.81 8.87
N PHE A 76 3.32 8.25 7.81
CA PHE A 76 1.92 8.46 7.45
C PHE A 76 1.04 7.43 8.14
N ARG A 77 0.10 7.92 8.94
CA ARG A 77 -0.95 7.10 9.56
C ARG A 77 -2.20 7.00 8.70
N GLU A 78 -2.42 8.00 7.84
CA GLU A 78 -3.57 8.09 6.95
C GLU A 78 -3.10 8.35 5.52
N VAL A 79 -3.71 7.65 4.57
CA VAL A 79 -3.47 7.81 3.14
C VAL A 79 -4.82 7.99 2.46
N TYR A 80 -5.00 9.13 1.83
CA TYR A 80 -6.22 9.47 1.11
C TYR A 80 -5.94 9.46 -0.40
N THR A 81 -6.79 8.76 -1.16
CA THR A 81 -6.66 8.64 -2.62
C THR A 81 -8.02 8.76 -3.30
N GLU A 82 -8.11 9.64 -4.29
CA GLU A 82 -9.28 9.77 -5.16
C GLU A 82 -9.03 9.04 -6.48
N ILE A 83 -9.62 7.86 -6.62
CA ILE A 83 -9.34 6.98 -7.76
C ILE A 83 -10.65 6.70 -8.52
N PRO A 84 -10.70 6.99 -9.84
CA PRO A 84 -11.90 6.75 -10.64
C PRO A 84 -12.28 5.27 -10.68
N ARG A 85 -13.52 4.99 -11.08
CA ARG A 85 -14.00 3.61 -11.24
C ARG A 85 -13.15 2.87 -12.28
N LYS A 86 -13.02 1.55 -12.10
CA LYS A 86 -12.27 0.62 -12.97
C LYS A 86 -10.73 0.74 -12.97
N ASN A 87 -10.13 1.54 -12.08
CA ASN A 87 -8.66 1.63 -11.95
C ASN A 87 -8.06 0.71 -10.87
N GLY A 88 -8.60 -0.51 -10.70
CA GLY A 88 -7.98 -1.51 -9.82
C GLY A 88 -7.92 -1.21 -8.31
N LYS A 89 -8.51 -0.11 -7.83
CA LYS A 89 -8.37 0.33 -6.42
C LYS A 89 -8.68 -0.75 -5.37
N SER A 90 -9.71 -1.56 -5.58
CA SER A 90 -10.09 -2.60 -4.61
C SER A 90 -9.05 -3.70 -4.49
N ALA A 91 -8.39 -4.08 -5.59
CA ALA A 91 -7.32 -5.08 -5.56
C ALA A 91 -6.08 -4.56 -4.83
N ILE A 92 -5.74 -3.28 -5.04
CA ILE A 92 -4.63 -2.62 -4.33
C ILE A 92 -4.95 -2.53 -2.83
N SER A 93 -6.15 -2.09 -2.46
CA SER A 93 -6.56 -2.01 -1.05
C SER A 93 -6.55 -3.39 -0.37
N ALA A 94 -6.93 -4.45 -1.09
CA ALA A 94 -6.82 -5.83 -0.60
C ALA A 94 -5.35 -6.22 -0.35
N GLY A 95 -4.45 -5.93 -1.29
CA GLY A 95 -3.02 -6.20 -1.13
C GLY A 95 -2.38 -5.41 0.02
N VAL A 96 -2.76 -4.15 0.20
CA VAL A 96 -2.35 -3.33 1.35
C VAL A 96 -2.85 -3.94 2.65
N ALA A 97 -4.11 -4.37 2.71
CA ALA A 97 -4.68 -4.98 3.89
C ALA A 97 -3.94 -6.27 4.29
N LEU A 98 -3.66 -7.13 3.31
CA LEU A 98 -2.89 -8.37 3.53
C LEU A 98 -1.45 -8.09 3.95
N TYR A 99 -0.80 -7.08 3.36
CA TYR A 99 0.54 -6.68 3.80
C TYR A 99 0.52 -6.21 5.26
N CYS A 100 -0.43 -5.35 5.62
CA CYS A 100 -0.58 -4.87 7.00
C CYS A 100 -0.84 -6.02 7.97
N PHE A 101 -1.67 -6.98 7.57
CA PHE A 101 -2.02 -8.14 8.38
C PHE A 101 -0.85 -9.12 8.57
N ALA A 102 -0.08 -9.41 7.53
CA ALA A 102 0.90 -10.50 7.54
C ALA A 102 2.37 -10.05 7.66
N CYS A 103 2.70 -8.83 7.23
CA CYS A 103 4.09 -8.41 6.97
C CYS A 103 4.52 -7.13 7.68
N ASP A 104 3.62 -6.43 8.38
CA ASP A 104 3.90 -5.12 9.02
C ASP A 104 4.55 -5.24 10.40
N ASN A 105 4.88 -6.46 10.85
CA ASN A 105 5.49 -6.76 12.15
C ASN A 105 4.68 -6.27 13.36
N GLU A 106 3.36 -6.10 13.21
CA GLU A 106 2.44 -5.77 14.30
C GLU A 106 1.86 -7.06 14.90
N PHE A 107 2.03 -7.24 16.22
CA PHE A 107 1.52 -8.42 16.91
C PHE A 107 0.02 -8.28 17.15
N GLY A 108 -0.76 -9.26 16.68
CA GLY A 108 -2.23 -9.19 16.79
C GLY A 108 -2.85 -8.15 15.86
N ALA A 109 -2.26 -7.93 14.69
CA ALA A 109 -2.76 -6.99 13.70
C ALA A 109 -4.22 -7.29 13.31
N GLU A 110 -5.09 -6.31 13.49
CA GLU A 110 -6.46 -6.35 13.01
C GLU A 110 -6.63 -5.38 11.84
N VAL A 111 -7.14 -5.88 10.72
CA VAL A 111 -7.33 -5.07 9.51
C VAL A 111 -8.78 -5.12 9.07
N TYR A 112 -9.41 -3.95 9.04
CA TYR A 112 -10.83 -3.79 8.78
C TYR A 112 -11.07 -3.20 7.39
N SER A 113 -12.11 -3.70 6.70
CA SER A 113 -12.61 -3.11 5.46
C SER A 113 -13.94 -2.40 5.73
N GLY A 114 -13.95 -1.08 5.60
CA GLY A 114 -15.13 -0.24 5.82
C GLY A 114 -15.66 0.35 4.52
N ALA A 115 -16.98 0.39 4.39
CA ALA A 115 -17.67 1.10 3.31
C ALA A 115 -19.08 1.50 3.79
N THR A 116 -19.80 2.30 3.00
CA THR A 116 -21.18 2.72 3.33
C THR A 116 -22.14 1.54 3.45
N THR A 117 -21.90 0.45 2.73
CA THR A 117 -22.66 -0.79 2.83
C THR A 117 -21.74 -2.00 2.96
N GLU A 118 -22.21 -3.04 3.64
CA GLU A 118 -21.44 -4.29 3.80
C GLU A 118 -21.04 -4.89 2.44
N LYS A 119 -21.97 -4.89 1.48
CA LYS A 119 -21.73 -5.38 0.11
C LYS A 119 -20.56 -4.65 -0.56
N GLN A 120 -20.39 -3.34 -0.30
CA GLN A 120 -19.25 -2.59 -0.83
C GLN A 120 -17.94 -2.93 -0.11
N ALA A 121 -17.97 -3.18 1.21
CA ALA A 121 -16.80 -3.64 1.93
C ALA A 121 -16.33 -5.03 1.42
N TRP A 122 -17.28 -5.91 1.09
CA TRP A 122 -17.00 -7.21 0.48
C TRP A 122 -16.27 -7.14 -0.86
N GLU A 123 -16.36 -6.02 -1.60
CA GLU A 123 -15.60 -5.86 -2.85
C GLU A 123 -14.08 -5.76 -2.63
N VAL A 124 -13.63 -5.42 -1.42
CA VAL A 124 -12.21 -5.41 -1.03
C VAL A 124 -11.87 -6.67 -0.23
N PHE A 125 -12.73 -7.06 0.72
CA PHE A 125 -12.49 -8.22 1.57
C PHE A 125 -12.49 -9.54 0.81
N ARG A 126 -13.39 -9.73 -0.15
CA ARG A 126 -13.47 -10.99 -0.92
C ARG A 126 -12.21 -11.26 -1.75
N PRO A 127 -11.65 -10.29 -2.50
CA PRO A 127 -10.33 -10.44 -3.10
C PRO A 127 -9.24 -10.78 -2.10
N ALA A 128 -9.16 -10.07 -0.96
CA ALA A 128 -8.14 -10.32 0.05
C ALA A 128 -8.19 -11.75 0.58
N ARG A 129 -9.39 -12.32 0.76
CA ARG A 129 -9.58 -13.72 1.20
C ARG A 129 -9.17 -14.77 0.17
N LEU A 130 -9.09 -14.41 -1.12
CA LEU A 130 -8.78 -15.33 -2.22
C LEU A 130 -7.30 -15.31 -2.63
N MET A 131 -6.57 -14.28 -2.21
CA MET A 131 -5.14 -14.09 -2.48
C MET A 131 -4.30 -14.79 -1.43
#